data_AF-A0A210Q4T4-F1
#
_entry.id   AF-A0A210Q4T4-F1
#
_cell.length_a   1.000
_cell.length_b   1.000
_cell.length_c   1.000
_cell.angle_alpha   90.00
_cell.angle_beta   90.00
_cell.angle_gamma   90.00
#
_symmetry.space_group_name_H-M   'P 1'
#
loop_
_entity.id
_entity.type
_entity.pdbx_description
1 polymer ?
#
loop_
_entity_poly.entity_id
_entity_poly.type
_entity_poly.pdbx_seq_one_letter_code
_entity_poly.pdbx_strand_id
1 'polypeptide(L)'
;MDLPLPLRLLRYTLRIAYVIVTNFMAIPAYITWMILLYPVKCLAPNIFWTIEPILFKGLLAFVTFWISSGGYRMIESGDQLDGILDAKTILLVNHQSTSDVPVVMSSFQPKGLATGHMMWIMDYVFKFTNFGWISHFHGDFFIQQGKVGREEQLSLLGNHLKTIFKKSLQKWIILYPEGGFLRKRRKRSQAFAKKYDYPVLQHVTLPRLGAIQVVINTLCENNHPAAEETEPEVNHQSKSTGIKWIVDMTIGYPGAEPLDLHGMCIGYWAPRDISVHYRIYPIKEVPTHNTQLFTCWLYDRYHEKDQFLEEFYTNSVNFEETDKENRKFPRMERRSVDIDPISLIFFHFFYATSTYIFWCNLYSPILSLVSWCLAFVF
;
A
#
# COMPACT_ATOMS: atom_id res chain seq x y z
N MET A 1 7.26 11.76 -26.62
CA MET A 1 7.89 10.44 -26.83
C MET A 1 8.89 10.56 -27.99
N ASP A 2 9.63 11.67 -27.99
CA ASP A 2 10.05 12.36 -29.24
C ASP A 2 11.55 12.19 -29.51
N LEU A 3 12.18 11.31 -28.73
CA LEU A 3 13.56 10.92 -28.95
C LEU A 3 13.65 9.92 -30.11
N PRO A 4 14.66 10.04 -30.98
CA PRO A 4 15.04 9.00 -31.92
C PRO A 4 15.13 7.63 -31.24
N LEU A 5 14.77 6.56 -31.98
CA LEU A 5 14.78 5.19 -31.45
C LEU A 5 16.07 4.82 -30.69
N PRO A 6 17.29 5.13 -31.17
CA PRO A 6 18.52 4.82 -30.43
C PRO A 6 18.59 5.47 -29.04
N LEU A 7 18.13 6.72 -28.91
CA LEU A 7 18.12 7.44 -27.63
C LEU A 7 17.03 6.90 -26.69
N ARG A 8 15.89 6.45 -27.23
CA ARG A 8 14.86 5.76 -26.43
C ARG A 8 15.39 4.44 -25.88
N LEU A 9 16.05 3.63 -26.72
CA LEU A 9 16.66 2.37 -26.30
C LEU A 9 17.73 2.61 -25.24
N LEU A 10 18.60 3.62 -25.42
CA LEU A 10 19.59 4.00 -24.41
C LEU A 10 18.91 4.37 -23.08
N ARG A 11 17.88 5.22 -23.11
CA ARG A 11 17.10 5.59 -21.92
C ARG A 11 16.52 4.36 -21.23
N TYR A 12 15.90 3.45 -21.97
CA TYR A 12 15.29 2.23 -21.40
C TYR A 12 16.37 1.33 -20.77
N THR A 13 17.49 1.13 -21.45
CA THR A 13 18.63 0.36 -20.92
C THR A 13 19.17 0.96 -19.63
N LEU A 14 19.40 2.29 -19.59
CA LEU A 14 19.87 2.97 -18.39
C LEU A 14 18.87 2.85 -17.23
N ARG A 15 17.56 2.95 -17.51
CA ARG A 15 16.53 2.80 -16.48
C ARG A 15 16.40 1.37 -15.98
N ILE A 16 16.49 0.38 -16.87
CA ILE A 16 16.54 -1.04 -16.48
C ILE A 16 17.76 -1.29 -15.59
N ALA A 17 18.94 -0.84 -16.01
CA ALA A 17 20.18 -0.98 -15.24
C ALA A 17 20.04 -0.31 -13.86
N TYR A 18 19.46 0.90 -13.82
CA TYR A 18 19.22 1.62 -12.58
C TYR A 18 18.27 0.87 -11.64
N VAL A 19 17.13 0.36 -12.13
CA VAL A 19 16.19 -0.44 -11.33
C VAL A 19 16.88 -1.70 -10.80
N ILE A 20 17.64 -2.40 -11.63
CA ILE A 20 18.40 -3.60 -11.21
C ILE A 20 19.41 -3.24 -10.11
N VAL A 21 20.27 -2.26 -10.34
CA VAL A 21 21.31 -1.84 -9.38
C VAL A 21 20.68 -1.41 -8.06
N THR A 22 19.62 -0.59 -8.10
CA THR A 22 18.94 -0.12 -6.88
C THR A 22 18.28 -1.27 -6.10
N ASN A 23 17.73 -2.28 -6.77
CA ASN A 23 17.21 -3.47 -6.09
C ASN A 23 18.33 -4.29 -5.43
N PHE A 24 19.44 -4.56 -6.14
CA PHE A 24 20.59 -5.30 -5.59
C PHE A 24 21.31 -4.54 -4.47
N MET A 25 21.22 -3.22 -4.46
CA MET A 25 21.77 -2.38 -3.42
C MET A 25 20.84 -2.31 -2.20
N ALA A 26 19.63 -1.79 -2.39
CA ALA A 26 18.74 -1.41 -1.28
C ALA A 26 18.09 -2.60 -0.57
N ILE A 27 17.71 -3.66 -1.29
CA ILE A 27 16.97 -4.79 -0.70
C ILE A 27 17.85 -5.63 0.25
N PRO A 28 19.05 -6.09 -0.15
CA PRO A 28 19.92 -6.82 0.76
C PRO A 28 20.33 -5.97 1.97
N ALA A 29 20.57 -4.67 1.76
CA ALA A 29 20.88 -3.74 2.84
C ALA A 29 19.71 -3.58 3.82
N TYR A 30 18.48 -3.41 3.34
CA TYR A 30 17.28 -3.38 4.19
C TYR A 30 17.13 -4.67 5.00
N ILE A 31 17.22 -5.83 4.36
CA ILE A 31 17.11 -7.14 5.04
C ILE A 31 18.21 -7.29 6.09
N THR A 32 19.42 -6.85 5.78
CA THR A 32 20.55 -6.92 6.73
C THR A 32 20.33 -6.00 7.91
N TRP A 33 19.82 -4.79 7.71
CA TRP A 33 19.38 -3.93 8.82
C TRP A 33 18.31 -4.62 9.67
N MET A 34 17.33 -5.27 9.07
CA MET A 34 16.28 -5.99 9.82
C MET A 34 16.84 -7.14 10.67
N ILE A 35 17.83 -7.86 10.15
CA ILE A 35 18.52 -8.94 10.88
C ILE A 35 19.37 -8.36 12.02
N LEU A 36 20.17 -7.32 11.75
CA LEU A 36 21.03 -6.68 12.75
C LEU A 36 20.23 -6.00 13.87
N LEU A 37 19.03 -5.50 13.56
CA LEU A 37 18.12 -4.91 14.53
C LEU A 37 17.22 -5.94 15.24
N TYR A 38 17.31 -7.22 14.89
CA TYR A 38 16.50 -8.27 15.53
C TYR A 38 16.72 -8.37 17.06
N PRO A 39 17.95 -8.29 17.60
CA PRO A 39 18.15 -8.22 19.05
C PRO A 39 17.45 -7.00 19.68
N VAL A 40 17.44 -5.85 19.00
CA VAL A 40 16.71 -4.64 19.45
C VAL A 40 15.21 -4.90 19.45
N LYS A 41 14.67 -5.62 18.46
CA LYS A 41 13.26 -6.03 18.45
C LYS A 41 12.88 -6.86 19.67
N CYS A 42 13.76 -7.76 20.11
CA CYS A 42 13.53 -8.62 21.27
C CYS A 42 13.69 -7.88 22.62
N LEU A 43 14.72 -7.03 22.73
CA LEU A 43 15.08 -6.37 24.00
C LEU A 43 14.40 -5.01 24.21
N ALA A 44 14.14 -4.27 23.13
CA ALA A 44 13.57 -2.93 23.13
C ALA A 44 12.62 -2.72 21.92
N PRO A 45 11.47 -3.42 21.88
CA PRO A 45 10.56 -3.42 20.72
C PRO A 45 10.09 -2.03 20.31
N ASN A 46 9.87 -1.12 21.26
CA ASN A 46 9.46 0.27 20.97
C ASN A 46 10.49 1.02 20.12
N ILE A 47 11.79 0.76 20.35
CA ILE A 47 12.88 1.37 19.58
C ILE A 47 12.90 0.78 18.17
N PHE A 48 12.83 -0.56 18.06
CA PHE A 48 12.78 -1.24 16.76
C PHE A 48 11.64 -0.69 15.89
N TRP A 49 10.42 -0.62 16.44
CA TRP A 49 9.26 -0.16 15.69
C TRP A 49 9.25 1.34 15.41
N THR A 50 10.14 2.12 16.03
CA THR A 50 10.36 3.53 15.66
C THR A 50 11.34 3.64 14.49
N ILE A 51 12.35 2.76 14.42
CA ILE A 51 13.37 2.74 13.37
C ILE A 51 12.85 2.12 12.07
N GLU A 52 12.15 1.00 12.19
CA GLU A 52 11.72 0.18 11.05
C GLU A 52 10.92 0.96 9.99
N PRO A 53 9.91 1.79 10.35
CA PRO A 53 9.15 2.60 9.38
C PRO A 53 10.00 3.63 8.62
N ILE A 54 11.09 4.12 9.24
CA ILE A 54 12.02 5.06 8.59
C ILE A 54 12.81 4.33 7.50
N LEU A 55 13.30 3.12 7.82
CA LEU A 55 13.99 2.26 6.87
C LEU A 55 13.03 1.87 5.73
N PHE A 56 11.83 1.41 6.05
CA PHE A 56 10.85 1.03 5.03
C PHE A 56 10.47 2.22 4.12
N LYS A 57 10.22 3.41 4.69
CA LYS A 57 10.03 4.66 3.91
C LYS A 57 11.21 4.94 2.98
N GLY A 58 12.43 4.76 3.47
CA GLY A 58 13.64 4.95 2.68
C GLY A 58 13.76 3.96 1.53
N LEU A 59 13.35 2.71 1.74
CA LEU A 59 13.27 1.71 0.68
C LEU A 59 12.22 2.07 -0.37
N LEU A 60 11.04 2.57 0.04
CA LEU A 60 9.99 3.03 -0.87
C LEU A 60 10.36 4.34 -1.62
N ALA A 61 11.38 5.07 -1.15
CA ALA A 61 11.93 6.22 -1.85
C ALA A 61 12.53 5.84 -3.21
N PHE A 62 13.10 4.64 -3.35
CA PHE A 62 13.59 4.12 -4.64
C PHE A 62 12.45 3.90 -5.62
N VAL A 63 11.36 3.29 -5.15
CA VAL A 63 10.14 3.10 -5.96
C VAL A 63 9.63 4.46 -6.41
N THR A 64 9.49 5.40 -5.48
CA THR A 64 9.05 6.77 -5.79
C THR A 64 9.95 7.42 -6.85
N PHE A 65 11.27 7.25 -6.76
CA PHE A 65 12.19 7.78 -7.75
C PHE A 65 12.09 7.08 -9.11
N TRP A 66 11.85 5.75 -9.16
CA TRP A 66 11.56 5.05 -10.43
C TRP A 66 10.39 5.71 -11.15
N ILE A 67 9.32 6.01 -10.41
CA ILE A 67 8.10 6.62 -10.93
C ILE A 67 8.32 8.09 -11.34
N SER A 68 8.80 8.93 -10.43
CA SER A 68 8.93 10.37 -10.66
C SER A 68 9.95 10.68 -11.76
N SER A 69 11.09 9.99 -11.80
CA SER A 69 12.08 10.13 -12.89
C SER A 69 11.56 9.64 -14.24
N GLY A 70 10.51 8.82 -14.25
CA GLY A 70 9.78 8.41 -15.45
C GLY A 70 8.89 9.51 -16.03
N GLY A 71 8.61 10.55 -15.24
CA GLY A 71 7.68 11.63 -15.57
C GLY A 71 6.22 11.31 -15.26
N TYR A 72 5.97 10.35 -14.36
CA TYR A 72 4.62 10.04 -13.88
C TYR A 72 4.35 10.82 -12.60
N ARG A 73 3.36 11.70 -12.62
CA ARG A 73 3.01 12.56 -11.48
C ARG A 73 1.69 12.10 -10.89
N MET A 74 1.62 12.03 -9.56
CA MET A 74 0.37 11.78 -8.87
C MET A 74 -0.33 13.12 -8.65
N ILE A 75 -1.57 13.24 -9.11
CA ILE A 75 -2.40 14.44 -8.96
C ILE A 75 -3.49 14.10 -7.95
N GLU A 76 -3.38 14.67 -6.77
CA GLU A 76 -4.28 14.39 -5.66
C GLU A 76 -5.42 15.39 -5.61
N SER A 77 -6.62 14.89 -5.31
CA SER A 77 -7.77 15.67 -4.91
C SER A 77 -8.57 14.93 -3.84
N GLY A 78 -9.61 15.57 -3.32
CA GLY A 78 -10.49 14.94 -2.33
C GLY A 78 -10.32 15.50 -0.92
N ASP A 79 -10.48 14.64 0.09
CA ASP A 79 -10.34 15.02 1.50
C ASP A 79 -8.88 15.12 1.95
N GLN A 80 -8.56 16.13 2.75
CA GLN A 80 -7.22 16.32 3.34
C GLN A 80 -6.86 15.21 4.34
N LEU A 81 -5.70 14.59 4.16
CA LEU A 81 -5.25 13.48 5.00
C LEU A 81 -4.46 13.92 6.24
N ASP A 82 -3.99 15.17 6.33
CA ASP A 82 -3.04 15.65 7.35
C ASP A 82 -3.50 15.37 8.79
N GLY A 83 -4.81 15.50 9.06
CA GLY A 83 -5.40 15.24 10.36
C GLY A 83 -5.48 13.77 10.78
N ILE A 84 -5.19 12.82 9.87
CA ILE A 84 -5.35 11.38 10.12
C ILE A 84 -4.09 10.54 9.89
N LEU A 85 -2.98 11.14 9.44
CA LEU A 85 -1.72 10.43 9.10
C LEU A 85 -1.20 9.55 10.24
N ASP A 86 -1.40 9.97 11.48
CA ASP A 86 -0.93 9.28 12.68
C ASP A 86 -1.97 8.32 13.32
N ALA A 87 -3.14 8.17 12.70
CA ALA A 87 -4.23 7.32 13.18
C ALA A 87 -4.29 5.98 12.44
N LYS A 88 -4.76 4.93 13.13
CA LYS A 88 -4.98 3.62 12.51
C LYS A 88 -6.12 3.68 11.50
N THR A 89 -5.83 3.30 10.27
CA THR A 89 -6.68 3.59 9.11
C THR A 89 -6.67 2.41 8.15
N ILE A 90 -7.83 2.10 7.56
CA ILE A 90 -7.95 1.18 6.43
C ILE A 90 -7.95 2.00 5.15
N LEU A 91 -7.02 1.75 4.23
CA LEU A 91 -7.01 2.34 2.90
C LEU A 91 -7.61 1.34 1.90
N LEU A 92 -8.76 1.67 1.34
CA LEU A 92 -9.41 0.92 0.27
C LEU A 92 -9.03 1.53 -1.07
N VAL A 93 -8.55 0.72 -2.00
CA VAL A 93 -8.11 1.19 -3.32
C VAL A 93 -8.81 0.36 -4.41
N ASN A 94 -9.25 1.00 -5.49
CA ASN A 94 -9.60 0.24 -6.71
C ASN A 94 -8.35 -0.39 -7.31
N HIS A 95 -8.53 -1.47 -8.07
CA HIS A 95 -7.44 -2.27 -8.59
C HIS A 95 -7.52 -2.42 -10.11
N GLN A 96 -6.88 -1.51 -10.83
CA GLN A 96 -6.81 -1.52 -12.28
C GLN A 96 -5.65 -2.39 -12.79
N SER A 97 -4.49 -2.33 -12.14
CA SER A 97 -3.24 -2.88 -12.69
C SER A 97 -2.12 -3.04 -11.65
N THR A 98 -0.95 -3.49 -12.11
CA THR A 98 0.25 -3.58 -11.26
C THR A 98 0.82 -2.20 -10.88
N SER A 99 0.45 -1.13 -11.59
CA SER A 99 0.92 0.22 -11.28
C SER A 99 0.20 0.86 -10.09
N ASP A 100 -0.93 0.31 -9.63
CA ASP A 100 -1.66 0.89 -8.49
C ASP A 100 -0.82 0.89 -7.20
N VAL A 101 0.05 -0.11 -7.03
CA VAL A 101 0.94 -0.23 -5.85
C VAL A 101 1.96 0.90 -5.79
N PRO A 102 2.80 1.14 -6.82
CA PRO A 102 3.72 2.27 -6.80
C PRO A 102 3.01 3.63 -6.83
N VAL A 103 1.79 3.74 -7.36
CA VAL A 103 0.96 4.95 -7.25
C VAL A 103 0.63 5.25 -5.78
N VAL A 104 0.16 4.27 -5.02
CA VAL A 104 -0.10 4.41 -3.57
C VAL A 104 1.18 4.78 -2.82
N MET A 105 2.29 4.07 -3.06
CA MET A 105 3.58 4.33 -2.42
C MET A 105 4.05 5.77 -2.69
N SER A 106 4.05 6.19 -3.96
CA SER A 106 4.51 7.53 -4.36
C SER A 106 3.60 8.63 -3.80
N SER A 107 2.28 8.38 -3.76
CA SER A 107 1.31 9.34 -3.21
C SER A 107 1.53 9.57 -1.71
N PHE A 108 1.90 8.52 -0.96
CA PHE A 108 2.14 8.62 0.49
C PHE A 108 3.57 9.00 0.87
N GLN A 109 4.53 9.02 -0.07
CA GLN A 109 5.93 9.33 0.23
C GLN A 109 6.15 10.68 0.95
N PRO A 110 5.48 11.80 0.58
CA PRO A 110 5.63 13.06 1.31
C PRO A 110 4.75 13.17 2.56
N LYS A 111 3.90 12.18 2.86
CA LYS A 111 2.94 12.22 3.98
C LYS A 111 3.56 11.75 5.30
N GLY A 112 4.70 12.35 5.67
CA GLY A 112 5.44 11.99 6.89
C GLY A 112 5.84 10.52 6.92
N LEU A 113 5.65 9.84 8.06
CA LEU A 113 5.93 8.40 8.21
C LEU A 113 4.74 7.50 7.84
N ALA A 114 3.63 8.04 7.32
CA ALA A 114 2.47 7.22 6.96
C ALA A 114 2.83 6.10 5.98
N THR A 115 3.66 6.37 4.97
CA THR A 115 4.18 5.35 4.04
C THR A 115 5.01 4.26 4.72
N GLY A 116 5.77 4.61 5.76
CA GLY A 116 6.56 3.67 6.56
C GLY A 116 5.71 2.81 7.48
N HIS A 117 4.54 3.30 7.89
CA HIS A 117 3.59 2.60 8.76
C HIS A 117 2.52 1.81 7.99
N MET A 118 2.70 1.59 6.70
CA MET A 118 1.77 0.78 5.91
C MET A 118 1.90 -0.70 6.28
N MET A 119 0.83 -1.46 6.09
CA MET A 119 0.82 -2.91 6.10
C MET A 119 0.05 -3.33 4.86
N TRP A 120 0.70 -4.11 4.01
CA TRP A 120 0.13 -4.60 2.78
C TRP A 120 -0.50 -5.96 2.97
N ILE A 121 -1.67 -6.15 2.39
CA ILE A 121 -2.28 -7.47 2.19
C ILE A 121 -2.17 -7.80 0.71
N MET A 122 -1.29 -8.74 0.37
CA MET A 122 -0.91 -9.02 -1.01
C MET A 122 -1.05 -10.51 -1.37
N ASP A 123 -1.11 -10.81 -2.67
CA ASP A 123 -1.24 -12.19 -3.15
C ASP A 123 -0.04 -13.05 -2.71
N TYR A 124 -0.30 -14.30 -2.32
CA TYR A 124 0.72 -15.26 -1.89
C TYR A 124 1.88 -15.43 -2.88
N VAL A 125 1.65 -15.26 -4.18
CA VAL A 125 2.70 -15.35 -5.21
C VAL A 125 3.86 -14.38 -4.96
N PHE A 126 3.59 -13.22 -4.34
CA PHE A 126 4.62 -12.21 -4.09
C PHE A 126 5.68 -12.69 -3.10
N LYS A 127 5.38 -13.67 -2.24
CA LYS A 127 6.33 -14.25 -1.28
C LYS A 127 7.61 -14.78 -1.94
N PHE A 128 7.54 -15.17 -3.21
CA PHE A 128 8.67 -15.70 -3.99
C PHE A 128 9.45 -14.63 -4.76
N THR A 129 9.15 -13.35 -4.54
CA THR A 129 9.85 -12.23 -5.15
C THR A 129 10.73 -11.53 -4.12
N ASN A 130 11.68 -10.71 -4.60
CA ASN A 130 12.48 -9.82 -3.75
C ASN A 130 11.60 -8.89 -2.90
N PHE A 131 10.47 -8.40 -3.44
CA PHE A 131 9.47 -7.64 -2.68
C PHE A 131 8.81 -8.49 -1.58
N GLY A 132 8.60 -9.77 -1.82
CA GLY A 132 8.07 -10.70 -0.82
C GLY A 132 8.97 -10.84 0.40
N TRP A 133 10.29 -10.83 0.21
CA TRP A 133 11.23 -10.87 1.34
C TRP A 133 11.19 -9.57 2.15
N ILE A 134 11.15 -8.42 1.48
CA ILE A 134 10.95 -7.12 2.15
C ILE A 134 9.68 -7.18 3.01
N SER A 135 8.57 -7.58 2.40
CA SER A 135 7.25 -7.69 3.02
C SER A 135 7.22 -8.65 4.21
N HIS A 136 7.95 -9.77 4.14
CA HIS A 136 8.09 -10.68 5.26
C HIS A 136 8.76 -10.01 6.48
N PHE A 137 9.86 -9.28 6.27
CA PHE A 137 10.56 -8.59 7.37
C PHE A 137 9.79 -7.38 7.88
N HIS A 138 9.10 -6.65 7.00
CA HIS A 138 8.25 -5.51 7.33
C HIS A 138 7.02 -5.92 8.18
N GLY A 139 6.55 -7.15 8.04
CA GLY A 139 5.36 -7.65 8.73
C GLY A 139 4.07 -7.48 7.93
N ASP A 140 4.17 -7.51 6.60
CA ASP A 140 3.01 -7.60 5.70
C ASP A 140 2.36 -8.99 5.75
N PHE A 141 1.16 -9.09 5.16
CA PHE A 141 0.41 -10.34 5.11
C PHE A 141 0.22 -10.85 3.67
N PHE A 142 0.54 -12.12 3.45
CA PHE A 142 0.32 -12.82 2.18
C PHE A 142 -0.98 -13.61 2.23
N ILE A 143 -1.93 -13.27 1.35
CA ILE A 143 -3.22 -13.95 1.24
C ILE A 143 -3.26 -14.83 -0.01
N GLN A 144 -3.59 -16.11 0.16
CA GLN A 144 -3.83 -16.99 -0.97
C GLN A 144 -5.22 -16.72 -1.56
N GLN A 145 -5.28 -16.36 -2.84
CA GLN A 145 -6.55 -16.17 -3.53
C GLN A 145 -7.19 -17.51 -3.90
N GLY A 146 -8.48 -17.67 -3.61
CA GLY A 146 -9.19 -18.89 -3.97
C GLY A 146 -10.54 -19.07 -3.30
N LYS A 147 -11.21 -20.18 -3.62
CA LYS A 147 -12.31 -20.71 -2.81
C LYS A 147 -11.78 -21.68 -1.74
N VAL A 148 -10.85 -22.54 -2.14
CA VAL A 148 -10.19 -23.50 -1.26
C VAL A 148 -9.38 -22.75 -0.19
N GLY A 149 -9.52 -23.15 1.08
CA GLY A 149 -8.77 -22.57 2.19
C GLY A 149 -9.12 -21.13 2.55
N ARG A 150 -10.20 -20.55 2.02
CA ARG A 150 -10.52 -19.13 2.27
C ARG A 150 -10.69 -18.81 3.75
N GLU A 151 -11.42 -19.64 4.49
CA GLU A 151 -11.67 -19.41 5.92
C GLU A 151 -10.39 -19.51 6.73
N GLU A 152 -9.51 -20.46 6.38
CA GLU A 152 -8.17 -20.58 6.95
C GLU A 152 -7.35 -19.31 6.71
N GLN A 153 -7.31 -18.81 5.48
CA GLN A 153 -6.59 -17.57 5.15
C GLN A 153 -7.13 -16.34 5.91
N LEU A 154 -8.44 -16.26 6.12
CA LEU A 154 -9.07 -15.21 6.92
C LEU A 154 -8.75 -15.35 8.42
N SER A 155 -8.68 -16.58 8.94
CA SER A 155 -8.22 -16.87 10.30
C SER A 155 -6.75 -16.48 10.50
N LEU A 156 -5.89 -16.84 9.54
CA LEU A 156 -4.48 -16.44 9.52
C LEU A 156 -4.31 -14.92 9.50
N LEU A 157 -5.13 -14.21 8.72
CA LEU A 157 -5.15 -12.74 8.73
C LEU A 157 -5.52 -12.21 10.11
N GLY A 158 -6.60 -12.71 10.73
CA GLY A 158 -7.00 -12.29 12.07
C GLY A 158 -5.91 -12.51 13.11
N ASN A 159 -5.20 -13.64 13.04
CA ASN A 159 -4.07 -13.94 13.92
C ASN A 159 -2.89 -12.98 13.66
N HIS A 160 -2.53 -12.74 12.40
CA HIS A 160 -1.46 -11.80 12.04
C HIS A 160 -1.74 -10.39 12.55
N LEU A 161 -2.99 -9.92 12.44
CA LEU A 161 -3.40 -8.62 12.96
C LEU A 161 -3.22 -8.53 14.48
N LYS A 162 -3.50 -9.60 15.23
CA LYS A 162 -3.34 -9.66 16.69
C LYS A 162 -1.88 -9.76 17.12
N THR A 163 -1.06 -10.51 16.39
CA THR A 163 0.32 -10.85 16.82
C THR A 163 1.38 -9.93 16.26
N ILE A 164 1.18 -9.39 15.05
CA ILE A 164 2.13 -8.51 14.35
C ILE A 164 1.62 -7.07 14.36
N PHE A 165 0.47 -6.80 13.70
CA PHE A 165 0.00 -5.42 13.50
C PHE A 165 -0.29 -4.69 14.83
N LYS A 166 -0.95 -5.33 15.80
CA LYS A 166 -1.20 -4.71 17.12
C LYS A 166 0.08 -4.45 17.93
N LYS A 167 1.15 -5.20 17.67
CA LYS A 167 2.43 -5.10 18.40
C LYS A 167 3.46 -4.22 17.68
N SER A 168 3.22 -3.90 16.41
CA SER A 168 4.03 -2.97 15.63
C SER A 168 3.49 -1.53 15.74
N LEU A 169 4.22 -0.58 15.17
CA LEU A 169 3.75 0.79 14.97
C LEU A 169 3.08 0.98 13.60
N GLN A 170 2.66 -0.10 12.93
CA GLN A 170 1.89 0.00 11.70
C GLN A 170 0.53 0.65 11.98
N LYS A 171 0.09 1.47 11.03
CA LYS A 171 -1.13 2.30 11.15
C LYS A 171 -2.05 2.15 9.96
N TRP A 172 -1.51 1.92 8.77
CA TRP A 172 -2.26 1.96 7.52
C TRP A 172 -2.40 0.56 6.91
N ILE A 173 -3.59 -0.03 6.91
CA ILE A 173 -3.81 -1.33 6.27
C ILE A 173 -4.30 -1.10 4.84
N ILE A 174 -3.52 -1.55 3.87
CA ILE A 174 -3.80 -1.33 2.45
C ILE A 174 -4.54 -2.54 1.87
N LEU A 175 -5.72 -2.29 1.32
CA LEU A 175 -6.58 -3.31 0.74
C LEU A 175 -7.01 -2.94 -0.68
N TYR A 176 -7.08 -3.97 -1.52
CA TYR A 176 -7.72 -3.93 -2.84
C TYR A 176 -8.97 -4.82 -2.81
N PRO A 177 -10.13 -4.32 -2.35
CA PRO A 177 -11.35 -5.10 -2.15
C PRO A 177 -11.86 -5.86 -3.38
N GLU A 178 -11.52 -5.41 -4.59
CA GLU A 178 -11.82 -6.09 -5.86
C GLU A 178 -11.24 -7.53 -5.91
N GLY A 179 -10.19 -7.80 -5.14
CA GLY A 179 -9.56 -9.12 -5.03
C GLY A 179 -8.82 -9.53 -6.30
N GLY A 180 -8.32 -8.55 -7.05
CA GLY A 180 -7.50 -8.71 -8.26
C GLY A 180 -7.82 -7.65 -9.31
N PHE A 181 -6.95 -7.51 -10.32
CA PHE A 181 -7.09 -6.50 -11.37
C PHE A 181 -8.45 -6.56 -12.08
N LEU A 182 -9.02 -5.39 -12.36
CA LEU A 182 -10.30 -5.19 -13.05
C LEU A 182 -10.43 -6.09 -14.29
N ARG A 183 -9.43 -6.09 -15.17
CA ARG A 183 -9.43 -6.89 -16.41
C ARG A 183 -9.70 -8.38 -16.16
N LYS A 184 -9.23 -8.93 -15.03
CA LYS A 184 -9.42 -10.34 -14.64
C LYS A 184 -10.74 -10.60 -13.91
N ARG A 185 -11.36 -9.57 -13.31
CA ARG A 185 -12.50 -9.70 -12.41
C ARG A 185 -13.83 -9.19 -12.99
N ARG A 186 -13.80 -8.20 -13.88
CA ARG A 186 -14.96 -7.49 -14.43
C ARG A 186 -16.09 -8.41 -14.90
N LYS A 187 -15.81 -9.33 -15.84
CA LYS A 187 -16.84 -10.24 -16.38
C LYS A 187 -17.54 -11.06 -15.29
N ARG A 188 -16.79 -11.56 -14.32
CA ARG A 188 -17.35 -12.34 -13.20
C ARG A 188 -18.12 -11.46 -12.21
N SER A 189 -17.62 -10.26 -11.94
CA SER A 189 -18.31 -9.27 -11.10
C SER A 189 -19.64 -8.87 -11.71
N GLN A 190 -19.68 -8.56 -13.01
CA GLN A 190 -20.91 -8.19 -13.71
C GLN A 190 -21.93 -9.35 -13.76
N ALA A 191 -21.46 -10.59 -13.94
CA ALA A 191 -22.34 -11.76 -13.84
C ALA A 191 -22.93 -11.94 -12.43
N PHE A 192 -22.14 -11.69 -11.39
CA PHE A 192 -22.63 -11.68 -10.01
C PHE A 192 -23.63 -10.54 -9.79
N ALA A 193 -23.33 -9.33 -10.25
CA ALA A 193 -24.22 -8.18 -10.14
C ALA A 193 -25.59 -8.45 -10.77
N LYS A 194 -25.62 -8.94 -12.01
CA LYS A 194 -26.86 -9.32 -12.72
C LYS A 194 -27.65 -10.43 -12.02
N LYS A 195 -26.96 -11.39 -11.39
CA LYS A 195 -27.61 -12.51 -10.69
C LYS A 195 -28.34 -12.06 -9.43
N TYR A 196 -27.80 -11.06 -8.73
CA TYR A 196 -28.29 -10.60 -7.42
C TYR A 196 -28.89 -9.19 -7.48
N ASP A 197 -29.17 -8.69 -8.70
CA ASP A 197 -29.78 -7.38 -8.95
C ASP A 197 -29.00 -6.19 -8.34
N TYR A 198 -27.67 -6.27 -8.39
CA TYR A 198 -26.80 -5.15 -8.03
C TYR A 198 -26.41 -4.32 -9.26
N PRO A 199 -26.00 -3.05 -9.08
CA PRO A 199 -25.47 -2.22 -10.16
C PRO A 199 -24.33 -2.91 -10.92
N VAL A 200 -24.41 -2.89 -12.25
CA VAL A 200 -23.42 -3.50 -13.13
C VAL A 200 -22.30 -2.48 -13.42
N LEU A 201 -21.25 -2.53 -12.63
CA LEU A 201 -20.10 -1.61 -12.71
C LEU A 201 -19.20 -1.90 -13.92
N GLN A 202 -18.56 -0.86 -14.47
CA GLN A 202 -17.71 -0.94 -15.68
C GLN A 202 -16.21 -0.76 -15.43
N HIS A 203 -15.86 0.22 -14.58
CA HIS A 203 -14.52 0.69 -14.29
C HIS A 203 -13.96 0.17 -12.96
N VAL A 204 -14.82 -0.44 -12.13
CA VAL A 204 -14.43 -1.21 -10.94
C VAL A 204 -15.23 -2.51 -10.84
N THR A 205 -14.93 -3.32 -9.84
CA THR A 205 -15.72 -4.52 -9.50
C THR A 205 -16.38 -4.41 -8.14
N LEU A 206 -17.47 -5.16 -7.94
CA LEU A 206 -18.12 -5.25 -6.65
C LEU A 206 -17.13 -5.83 -5.63
N PRO A 207 -16.92 -5.13 -4.50
CA PRO A 207 -15.86 -5.45 -3.57
C PRO A 207 -16.14 -6.73 -2.79
N ARG A 208 -15.08 -7.41 -2.37
CA ARG A 208 -15.11 -8.57 -1.49
C ARG A 208 -14.98 -8.13 -0.04
N LEU A 209 -15.83 -8.69 0.81
CA LEU A 209 -15.94 -8.28 2.22
C LEU A 209 -14.94 -8.96 3.15
N GLY A 210 -14.51 -10.19 2.84
CA GLY A 210 -13.86 -11.09 3.79
C GLY A 210 -12.69 -10.47 4.56
N ALA A 211 -11.68 -9.95 3.85
CA ALA A 211 -10.50 -9.36 4.50
C ALA A 211 -10.85 -8.09 5.30
N ILE A 212 -11.71 -7.21 4.75
CA ILE A 212 -12.11 -5.97 5.43
C ILE A 212 -12.88 -6.29 6.71
N GLN A 213 -13.80 -7.25 6.67
CA GLN A 213 -14.56 -7.68 7.84
C GLN A 213 -13.65 -8.27 8.92
N VAL A 214 -12.65 -9.07 8.54
CA VAL A 214 -11.66 -9.59 9.51
C VAL A 214 -10.88 -8.44 10.15
N VAL A 215 -10.43 -7.45 9.37
CA VAL A 215 -9.73 -6.28 9.88
C VAL A 215 -10.60 -5.51 10.87
N ILE A 216 -11.84 -5.19 10.48
CA ILE A 216 -12.80 -4.48 11.32
C ILE A 216 -13.10 -5.28 12.60
N ASN A 217 -13.47 -6.55 12.50
CA ASN A 217 -13.83 -7.36 13.67
C ASN A 217 -12.63 -7.59 14.62
N THR A 218 -11.40 -7.55 14.12
CA THR A 218 -10.19 -7.80 14.92
C THR A 218 -9.65 -6.53 15.58
N LEU A 219 -9.80 -5.38 14.92
CA LEU A 219 -9.14 -4.13 15.29
C LEU A 219 -10.11 -3.01 15.70
N CYS A 220 -11.38 -3.07 15.34
CA CYS A 220 -12.39 -2.22 15.96
C CYS A 220 -12.82 -2.92 17.24
N GLU A 221 -12.52 -2.32 18.40
CA GLU A 221 -13.02 -2.83 19.68
C GLU A 221 -14.55 -2.88 19.63
N ASN A 222 -15.13 -3.98 20.09
CA ASN A 222 -16.58 -4.16 20.15
C ASN A 222 -17.19 -3.00 20.96
N ASN A 223 -18.12 -2.26 20.35
CA ASN A 223 -19.17 -1.56 21.08
C ASN A 223 -20.10 -2.62 21.70
N HIS A 224 -19.60 -3.47 22.59
CA HIS A 224 -20.48 -4.22 23.47
C HIS A 224 -21.22 -3.17 24.31
N PRO A 225 -22.57 -3.20 24.39
CA PRO A 225 -23.25 -2.43 25.41
C PRO A 225 -22.67 -2.87 26.75
N ALA A 226 -22.23 -1.88 27.54
CA ALA A 226 -21.56 -2.09 28.81
C ALA A 226 -22.26 -3.20 29.61
N ALA A 227 -21.58 -4.34 29.75
CA ALA A 227 -21.80 -5.15 30.93
C ALA A 227 -21.29 -4.29 32.09
N GLU A 228 -22.17 -4.08 33.07
CA GLU A 228 -21.91 -3.32 34.29
C GLU A 228 -20.59 -3.78 34.93
N GLU A 229 -19.53 -2.97 34.79
CA GLU A 229 -18.33 -3.12 35.60
C GLU A 229 -18.32 -2.00 36.64
N THR A 230 -18.75 -2.38 37.84
CA THR A 230 -18.30 -1.78 39.09
C THR A 230 -16.77 -1.91 39.18
N GLU A 231 -16.06 -0.81 38.97
CA GLU A 231 -14.97 -0.29 39.83
C GLU A 231 -14.25 0.91 39.18
N PRO A 232 -13.86 1.94 39.94
CA PRO A 232 -13.22 3.13 39.37
C PRO A 232 -11.70 2.95 39.33
N GLU A 233 -11.17 2.43 38.22
CA GLU A 233 -9.73 2.45 38.00
C GLU A 233 -9.23 3.78 37.41
N VAL A 234 -8.10 4.19 37.96
CA VAL A 234 -7.48 5.51 37.88
C VAL A 234 -6.99 5.82 36.47
N ASN A 235 -7.58 6.88 35.91
CA ASN A 235 -7.07 7.85 34.94
C ASN A 235 -5.62 7.64 34.43
N HIS A 236 -5.42 6.70 33.52
CA HIS A 236 -4.47 6.85 32.42
C HIS A 236 -5.28 6.96 31.14
N GLN A 237 -5.12 8.05 30.39
CA GLN A 237 -5.72 8.26 29.08
C GLN A 237 -5.39 7.10 28.14
N SER A 238 -6.24 6.07 28.12
CA SER A 238 -6.22 5.00 27.14
C SER A 238 -6.62 5.61 25.81
N LYS A 239 -5.61 6.03 25.02
CA LYS A 239 -5.78 6.38 23.61
C LYS A 239 -6.32 5.13 22.92
N SER A 240 -7.63 5.09 22.70
CA SER A 240 -8.36 4.04 22.00
C SER A 240 -7.54 3.42 20.85
N THR A 241 -7.29 2.12 20.92
CA THR A 241 -6.23 1.46 20.15
C THR A 241 -6.67 0.93 18.78
N GLY A 242 -7.94 1.10 18.42
CA GLY A 242 -8.54 0.54 17.22
C GLY A 242 -8.47 1.40 15.97
N ILE A 243 -8.95 0.83 14.84
CA ILE A 243 -9.14 1.58 13.58
C ILE A 243 -10.02 2.81 13.86
N LYS A 244 -9.68 3.94 13.22
CA LYS A 244 -10.40 5.22 13.34
C LYS A 244 -11.06 5.65 12.05
N TRP A 245 -10.44 5.33 10.92
CA TRP A 245 -10.86 5.83 9.63
C TRP A 245 -10.86 4.71 8.59
N ILE A 246 -11.78 4.80 7.63
CA ILE A 246 -11.65 4.16 6.33
C ILE A 246 -11.41 5.28 5.33
N VAL A 247 -10.29 5.20 4.61
CA VAL A 247 -10.00 6.09 3.48
C VAL A 247 -10.28 5.30 2.22
N ASP A 248 -11.19 5.80 1.40
CA ASP A 248 -11.44 5.28 0.07
C ASP A 248 -10.65 6.09 -0.95
N MET A 249 -9.73 5.43 -1.66
CA MET A 249 -8.84 6.00 -2.64
C MET A 249 -9.24 5.53 -4.05
N THR A 250 -9.49 6.48 -4.93
CA THR A 250 -9.79 6.23 -6.35
C THR A 250 -8.58 6.59 -7.18
N ILE A 251 -8.04 5.63 -7.93
CA ILE A 251 -6.98 5.82 -8.91
C ILE A 251 -7.59 5.81 -10.30
N GLY A 252 -7.36 6.87 -11.07
CA GLY A 252 -7.74 7.01 -12.47
C GLY A 252 -6.53 7.22 -13.37
N TYR A 253 -6.47 6.46 -14.46
CA TYR A 253 -5.43 6.62 -15.48
C TYR A 253 -5.99 7.31 -16.72
N PRO A 254 -5.37 8.38 -17.23
CA PRO A 254 -5.87 9.08 -18.41
C PRO A 254 -6.18 8.15 -19.58
N GLY A 255 -7.33 8.36 -20.22
CA GLY A 255 -7.80 7.55 -21.35
C GLY A 255 -8.24 6.13 -20.98
N ALA A 256 -8.50 5.84 -19.70
CA ALA A 256 -8.77 4.49 -19.21
C ALA A 256 -7.66 3.47 -19.57
N GLU A 257 -6.42 3.95 -19.67
CA GLU A 257 -5.23 3.15 -19.97
C GLU A 257 -4.39 2.92 -18.71
N PRO A 258 -4.71 1.90 -17.89
CA PRO A 258 -3.92 1.62 -16.71
C PRO A 258 -2.52 1.14 -17.09
N LEU A 259 -1.52 1.68 -16.41
CA LEU A 259 -0.11 1.38 -16.66
C LEU A 259 0.28 0.05 -16.02
N ASP A 260 1.43 -0.49 -16.41
CA ASP A 260 2.03 -1.62 -15.71
C ASP A 260 3.31 -1.18 -14.99
N LEU A 261 3.64 -1.88 -13.90
CA LEU A 261 4.83 -1.60 -13.07
C LEU A 261 6.12 -1.56 -13.89
N HIS A 262 6.32 -2.50 -14.82
CA HIS A 262 7.54 -2.54 -15.63
C HIS A 262 7.62 -1.32 -16.52
N GLY A 263 6.51 -0.94 -17.15
CA GLY A 263 6.44 0.24 -18.00
C GLY A 263 6.72 1.54 -17.28
N MET A 264 6.24 1.68 -16.04
CA MET A 264 6.57 2.85 -15.23
C MET A 264 8.06 2.86 -14.84
N CYS A 265 8.60 1.73 -14.40
CA CYS A 265 10.01 1.63 -14.01
C CYS A 265 10.94 1.89 -15.21
N ILE A 266 10.70 1.22 -16.35
CA ILE A 266 11.51 1.34 -17.57
C ILE A 266 11.25 2.69 -18.26
N GLY A 267 10.08 3.28 -18.09
CA GLY A 267 9.71 4.56 -18.69
C GLY A 267 9.30 4.47 -20.15
N TYR A 268 8.77 3.32 -20.60
CA TYR A 268 8.28 3.16 -21.98
C TYR A 268 6.86 3.70 -22.19
N TRP A 269 6.10 3.92 -21.11
CA TRP A 269 4.86 4.68 -21.18
C TRP A 269 5.16 6.16 -21.28
N ALA A 270 4.38 6.90 -22.08
CA ALA A 270 4.50 8.35 -22.12
C ALA A 270 4.31 8.94 -20.71
N PRO A 271 5.16 9.91 -20.29
CA PRO A 271 4.94 10.70 -19.08
C PRO A 271 3.51 11.20 -19.03
N ARG A 272 2.84 10.98 -17.89
CA ARG A 272 1.44 11.37 -17.72
C ARG A 272 1.09 11.52 -16.25
N ASP A 273 0.06 12.31 -16.03
CA ASP A 273 -0.53 12.55 -14.73
C ASP A 273 -1.49 11.42 -14.37
N ILE A 274 -1.44 10.95 -13.13
CA ILE A 274 -2.32 9.89 -12.61
C ILE A 274 -3.17 10.52 -11.52
N SER A 275 -4.48 10.48 -11.71
CA SER A 275 -5.43 11.09 -10.79
C SER A 275 -5.66 10.19 -9.58
N VAL A 276 -5.59 10.77 -8.39
CA VAL A 276 -5.81 10.10 -7.11
C VAL A 276 -6.82 10.92 -6.31
N HIS A 277 -7.94 10.31 -5.91
CA HIS A 277 -8.98 10.98 -5.14
C HIS A 277 -9.24 10.28 -3.81
N TYR A 278 -9.34 11.05 -2.72
CA TYR A 278 -9.59 10.52 -1.39
C TYR A 278 -10.98 10.90 -0.85
N ARG A 279 -11.65 9.92 -0.23
CA ARG A 279 -12.82 10.11 0.64
C ARG A 279 -12.54 9.50 2.01
N ILE A 280 -12.76 10.25 3.10
CA ILE A 280 -12.51 9.79 4.47
C ILE A 280 -13.82 9.53 5.20
N TYR A 281 -13.93 8.34 5.78
CA TYR A 281 -15.09 7.91 6.58
C TYR A 281 -14.67 7.61 8.01
N PRO A 282 -15.26 8.28 9.02
CA PRO A 282 -15.12 7.88 10.42
C PRO A 282 -15.65 6.47 10.62
N ILE A 283 -14.86 5.58 11.23
CA ILE A 283 -15.26 4.18 11.42
C ILE A 283 -16.57 4.05 12.20
N LYS A 284 -16.85 5.01 13.09
CA LYS A 284 -18.06 5.06 13.91
C LYS A 284 -19.36 5.22 13.10
N GLU A 285 -19.24 5.69 11.87
CA GLU A 285 -20.37 5.97 10.96
C GLU A 285 -20.53 4.87 9.91
N VAL A 286 -19.55 3.99 9.80
CA VAL A 286 -19.61 2.83 8.94
C VAL A 286 -20.46 1.77 9.65
N PRO A 287 -21.47 1.15 9.00
CA PRO A 287 -22.39 0.21 9.65
C PRO A 287 -21.75 -1.17 9.88
N THR A 288 -20.62 -1.22 10.59
CA THR A 288 -19.77 -2.41 10.77
C THR A 288 -20.42 -3.53 11.57
N HIS A 289 -21.42 -3.21 12.40
CA HIS A 289 -22.12 -4.16 13.27
C HIS A 289 -23.12 -5.04 12.52
N ASN A 290 -23.52 -4.65 11.32
CA ASN A 290 -24.46 -5.40 10.50
C ASN A 290 -23.83 -5.68 9.14
N THR A 291 -23.51 -6.96 8.89
CA THR A 291 -22.84 -7.40 7.65
C THR A 291 -23.59 -6.99 6.39
N GLN A 292 -24.92 -7.02 6.39
CA GLN A 292 -25.71 -6.64 5.22
C GLN A 292 -25.64 -5.13 4.96
N LEU A 293 -25.83 -4.30 5.99
CA LEU A 293 -25.70 -2.85 5.86
C LEU A 293 -24.28 -2.44 5.49
N PHE A 294 -23.26 -3.10 6.05
CA PHE A 294 -21.87 -2.90 5.67
C PHE A 294 -21.62 -3.26 4.20
N THR A 295 -22.22 -4.36 3.73
CA THR A 295 -22.14 -4.77 2.32
C THR A 295 -22.72 -3.71 1.40
N CYS A 296 -23.95 -3.24 1.69
CA CYS A 296 -24.60 -2.18 0.93
C CYS A 296 -23.74 -0.91 0.93
N TRP A 297 -23.31 -0.45 2.10
CA TRP A 297 -22.46 0.73 2.25
C TRP A 297 -21.18 0.63 1.39
N LEU A 298 -20.51 -0.52 1.42
CA LEU A 298 -19.29 -0.73 0.64
C LEU A 298 -19.57 -0.80 -0.87
N TYR A 299 -20.71 -1.37 -1.27
CA TYR A 299 -21.14 -1.41 -2.67
C TYR A 299 -21.46 -0.02 -3.19
N ASP A 300 -22.10 0.83 -2.37
CA ASP A 300 -22.39 2.23 -2.72
C ASP A 300 -21.11 3.01 -2.99
N ARG A 301 -20.07 2.85 -2.15
CA ARG A 301 -18.75 3.48 -2.38
C ARG A 301 -18.12 3.07 -3.70
N TYR A 302 -18.23 1.79 -4.07
CA TYR A 302 -17.71 1.31 -5.35
C TYR A 302 -18.59 1.72 -6.53
N HIS A 303 -19.88 1.93 -6.33
CA HIS A 303 -20.76 2.50 -7.34
C HIS A 303 -20.41 3.98 -7.62
N GLU A 304 -20.23 4.78 -6.58
CA GLU A 304 -19.74 6.17 -6.69
C GLU A 304 -18.37 6.22 -7.39
N LYS A 305 -17.46 5.32 -7.02
CA LYS A 305 -16.15 5.21 -7.65
C LYS A 305 -16.23 4.90 -9.14
N ASP A 306 -17.18 4.03 -9.54
CA ASP A 306 -17.45 3.73 -10.94
C ASP A 306 -17.93 4.98 -11.69
N GLN A 307 -18.79 5.79 -11.07
CA GLN A 307 -19.26 7.07 -11.64
C GLN A 307 -18.14 8.10 -11.79
N PHE A 308 -17.26 8.22 -10.78
CA PHE A 308 -16.10 9.11 -10.85
C PHE A 308 -15.18 8.73 -12.03
N LEU A 309 -14.94 7.43 -12.21
CA LEU A 309 -14.12 6.93 -13.30
C LEU A 309 -14.80 7.09 -14.66
N GLU A 310 -16.11 6.88 -14.75
CA GLU A 310 -16.89 7.12 -15.97
C GLU A 310 -16.79 8.58 -16.43
N GLU A 311 -17.06 9.53 -15.55
CA GLU A 311 -16.96 10.97 -15.87
C GLU A 311 -15.53 11.38 -16.23
N PHE A 312 -14.54 10.84 -15.51
CA PHE A 312 -13.12 11.11 -15.78
C PHE A 312 -12.67 10.54 -17.13
N TYR A 313 -13.13 9.36 -17.53
CA TYR A 313 -12.73 8.71 -18.78
C TYR A 313 -13.50 9.19 -20.00
N THR A 314 -14.80 9.44 -19.84
CA THR A 314 -15.69 9.79 -20.96
C THR A 314 -15.76 11.30 -21.19
N ASN A 315 -15.85 12.08 -20.11
CA ASN A 315 -16.07 13.53 -20.18
C ASN A 315 -14.84 14.35 -19.79
N SER A 316 -13.72 13.71 -19.44
CA SER A 316 -12.49 14.36 -18.95
C SER A 316 -12.71 15.26 -17.74
N VAL A 317 -13.74 14.97 -16.94
CA VAL A 317 -14.10 15.71 -15.72
C VAL A 317 -13.23 15.21 -14.58
N ASN A 318 -12.61 16.11 -13.81
CA ASN A 318 -11.79 15.71 -12.68
C ASN A 318 -12.66 15.19 -11.52
N PHE A 319 -12.12 14.27 -10.71
CA PHE A 319 -12.88 13.59 -9.67
C PHE A 319 -13.55 14.54 -8.67
N GLU A 320 -12.89 15.65 -8.31
CA GLU A 320 -13.41 16.65 -7.38
C GLU A 320 -14.61 17.45 -7.92
N GLU A 321 -14.79 17.50 -9.24
CA GLU A 321 -15.93 18.15 -9.89
C GLU A 321 -17.16 17.23 -9.92
N THR A 322 -16.92 15.92 -10.06
CA THR A 322 -17.98 14.89 -9.96
C THR A 322 -18.41 14.66 -8.51
N ASP A 323 -17.47 14.69 -7.56
CA ASP A 323 -17.79 14.56 -6.14
C ASP A 323 -18.46 15.83 -5.61
N LYS A 324 -19.79 15.84 -5.64
CA LYS A 324 -20.64 16.91 -5.11
C LYS A 324 -21.18 16.61 -3.72
N GLU A 325 -20.76 15.51 -3.11
CA GLU A 325 -21.32 15.10 -1.82
C GLU A 325 -20.81 15.98 -0.69
N ASN A 326 -21.68 16.15 0.32
CA ASN A 326 -21.33 16.84 1.56
C ASN A 326 -20.24 16.06 2.29
N ARG A 327 -19.18 16.75 2.69
CA ARG A 327 -18.00 16.15 3.32
C ARG A 327 -17.82 16.66 4.74
N LYS A 328 -17.28 15.80 5.60
CA LYS A 328 -16.90 16.16 6.98
C LYS A 328 -15.48 16.71 7.07
N PHE A 329 -14.65 16.35 6.11
CA PHE A 329 -13.25 16.76 6.06
C PHE A 329 -13.07 17.93 5.09
N PRO A 330 -12.12 18.84 5.38
CA PRO A 330 -11.73 19.88 4.43
C PRO A 330 -11.26 19.26 3.12
N ARG A 331 -11.71 19.84 2.00
CA ARG A 331 -11.21 19.45 0.68
C ARG A 331 -9.79 19.99 0.48
N MET A 332 -8.91 19.17 -0.09
CA MET A 332 -7.64 19.67 -0.60
C MET A 332 -7.86 20.32 -1.96
N GLU A 333 -7.09 21.37 -2.22
CA GLU A 333 -6.92 21.86 -3.58
C GLU A 333 -6.24 20.76 -4.42
N ARG A 334 -6.70 20.59 -5.65
CA ARG A 334 -6.09 19.65 -6.59
C ARG A 334 -4.63 20.02 -6.76
N ARG A 335 -3.73 19.10 -6.46
CA ARG A 335 -2.29 19.37 -6.53
C ARG A 335 -1.49 18.15 -6.97
N SER A 336 -0.35 18.42 -7.59
CA SER A 336 0.64 17.36 -7.79
C SER A 336 1.31 17.04 -6.45
N VAL A 337 1.53 15.75 -6.20
CA VAL A 337 2.30 15.29 -5.04
C VAL A 337 3.72 15.84 -5.16
N ASP A 338 4.11 16.64 -4.17
CA ASP A 338 5.45 17.22 -4.09
C ASP A 338 6.43 16.19 -3.52
N ILE A 339 7.41 15.81 -4.33
CA ILE A 339 8.41 14.80 -3.96
C ILE A 339 9.68 15.52 -3.57
N ASP A 340 10.03 15.48 -2.29
CA ASP A 340 11.25 16.11 -1.78
C ASP A 340 12.52 15.41 -2.33
N PRO A 341 13.27 16.06 -3.25
CA PRO A 341 14.46 15.46 -3.83
C PRO A 341 15.58 15.27 -2.80
N ILE A 342 15.63 16.08 -1.74
CA ILE A 342 16.65 15.99 -0.69
C ILE A 342 16.43 14.69 0.09
N SER A 343 15.19 14.41 0.52
CA SER A 343 14.86 13.14 1.16
C SER A 343 15.16 11.93 0.26
N LEU A 344 14.86 12.01 -1.04
CA LEU A 344 15.20 10.93 -1.97
C LEU A 344 16.71 10.70 -2.03
N ILE A 345 17.51 11.75 -2.25
CA ILE A 345 18.97 11.66 -2.30
C ILE A 345 19.53 11.10 -1.01
N PHE A 346 19.04 11.57 0.13
CA PHE A 346 19.45 11.10 1.45
C PHE A 346 19.24 9.58 1.59
N PHE A 347 18.05 9.06 1.27
CA PHE A 347 17.79 7.62 1.37
C PHE A 347 18.62 6.81 0.38
N HIS A 348 18.82 7.31 -0.84
CA HIS A 348 19.70 6.64 -1.81
C HIS A 348 21.14 6.53 -1.28
N PHE A 349 21.66 7.63 -0.74
CA PHE A 349 23.00 7.67 -0.15
C PHE A 349 23.11 6.77 1.09
N PHE A 350 22.11 6.78 1.97
CA PHE A 350 22.04 5.93 3.16
C PHE A 350 22.11 4.44 2.79
N TYR A 351 21.31 4.01 1.81
CA TYR A 351 21.31 2.62 1.37
C TYR A 351 22.59 2.25 0.61
N ALA A 352 23.12 3.12 -0.25
CA ALA A 352 24.39 2.90 -0.92
C ALA A 352 25.55 2.72 0.08
N THR A 353 25.63 3.60 1.08
CA THR A 353 26.63 3.53 2.14
C THR A 353 26.45 2.27 2.97
N SER A 354 25.22 1.91 3.32
CA SER A 354 24.91 0.67 4.04
C SER A 354 25.36 -0.55 3.26
N THR A 355 25.04 -0.64 1.96
CA THR A 355 25.47 -1.73 1.08
C THR A 355 26.99 -1.84 1.03
N TYR A 356 27.71 -0.72 0.90
CA TYR A 356 29.17 -0.72 0.91
C TYR A 356 29.75 -1.24 2.23
N ILE A 357 29.25 -0.73 3.36
CA ILE A 357 29.69 -1.16 4.69
C ILE A 357 29.42 -2.66 4.88
N PHE A 358 28.22 -3.14 4.55
CA PHE A 358 27.87 -4.55 4.67
C PHE A 358 28.67 -5.42 3.71
N TRP A 359 28.97 -4.94 2.50
CA TRP A 359 29.82 -5.67 1.57
C TRP A 359 31.22 -5.90 2.15
N CYS A 360 31.87 -4.83 2.62
CA CYS A 360 33.23 -4.90 3.14
C CYS A 360 33.32 -5.72 4.44
N ASN A 361 32.34 -5.60 5.34
CA ASN A 361 32.45 -6.13 6.70
C ASN A 361 31.64 -7.40 6.95
N LEU A 362 30.68 -7.73 6.08
CA LEU A 362 29.80 -8.88 6.27
C LEU A 362 29.79 -9.82 5.05
N TYR A 363 29.37 -9.34 3.88
CA TYR A 363 29.15 -10.21 2.73
C TYR A 363 30.46 -10.75 2.16
N SER A 364 31.44 -9.90 1.86
CA SER A 364 32.71 -10.34 1.27
C SER A 364 33.47 -11.30 2.20
N PRO A 365 33.63 -11.02 3.51
CA PRO A 365 34.28 -11.98 4.42
C PRO A 365 33.56 -13.33 4.49
N ILE A 366 32.22 -13.34 4.57
CA ILE A 366 31.43 -14.59 4.60
C ILE A 366 31.62 -15.38 3.30
N LEU A 367 31.54 -14.72 2.15
CA LEU A 367 31.72 -15.37 0.85
C LEU A 367 33.13 -15.94 0.69
N SER A 368 34.15 -15.21 1.14
CA SER A 368 35.54 -15.71 1.16
C SER A 368 35.69 -16.94 2.06
N LEU A 369 35.08 -16.93 3.24
CA LEU A 369 35.10 -18.08 4.15
C LEU A 369 34.38 -19.30 3.54
N VAL A 370 33.20 -19.11 2.96
CA VAL A 370 32.45 -20.19 2.28
C VAL A 370 33.25 -20.75 1.11
N SER A 371 33.84 -19.89 0.28
CA SER A 371 34.70 -20.31 -0.83
C SER A 371 35.91 -21.11 -0.36
N TRP A 372 36.53 -20.68 0.75
CA TRP A 372 37.65 -21.39 1.35
C TRP A 372 37.23 -22.77 1.89
N CYS A 373 36.08 -22.87 2.57
CA CYS A 373 35.54 -24.14 3.04
C CYS A 373 35.19 -25.11 1.89
N LEU A 374 34.58 -24.61 0.81
CA LEU A 374 34.25 -25.45 -0.36
C LEU A 374 35.51 -25.98 -1.07
N ALA A 375 36.56 -25.17 -1.16
CA ALA A 375 37.85 -25.59 -1.70
C ALA A 375 38.63 -26.57 -0.80
N PHE A 376 38.18 -26.79 0.43
CA PHE A 376 38.74 -27.79 1.36
C PHE A 376 37.96 -29.12 1.33
N VAL A 377 36.70 -29.09 0.88
CA VAL A 377 35.79 -30.26 0.84
C VAL A 377 35.79 -30.96 -0.51
N PHE A 378 36.16 -30.25 -1.58
CA PHE A 378 36.41 -30.76 -2.93
C PHE A 378 37.86 -30.51 -3.31
#